data_AF-A0A535N7P3-F1
#
_entry.id   AF-A0A535N7P3-F1
#
_cell.length_a   1.000
_cell.length_b   1.000
_cell.length_c   1.000
_cell.angle_alpha   90.00
_cell.angle_beta   90.00
_cell.angle_gamma   90.00
#
_symmetry.space_group_name_H-M   'P 1'
#
loop_
_entity.id
_entity.type
_entity.pdbx_description
1 polymer ?
#
loop_
_entity_poly.entity_id
_entity_poly.type
_entity_poly.pdbx_seq_one_letter_code
_entity_poly.pdbx_strand_id
1 'polypeptide(L)' 'MNVPRWVWWAILGGAAFLLIWGWFVLGFLSEPSAVGRMRTALVFIGAGSMVVGIAGGVISLAFLVVRYSRRK' A
#
# COMPACT_ATOMS: atom_id res chain seq x y z
N MET A 1 -7.23 21.11 -10.15
CA MET A 1 -5.79 20.90 -9.91
C MET A 1 -5.25 19.95 -10.98
N ASN A 2 -4.27 20.38 -11.77
CA ASN A 2 -3.61 19.51 -12.76
C ASN A 2 -2.55 18.68 -12.04
N VAL A 3 -2.90 17.45 -11.63
CA VAL A 3 -1.93 16.54 -11.00
C VAL A 3 -0.94 16.04 -12.06
N PRO A 4 0.37 16.25 -11.89
CA PRO A 4 1.37 15.77 -12.83
C PRO A 4 1.31 14.25 -13.02
N ARG A 5 1.59 13.75 -14.24
CA ARG A 5 1.57 12.30 -14.54
C ARG A 5 2.60 11.49 -13.74
N TRP A 6 3.66 12.11 -13.22
CA TRP A 6 4.64 11.37 -12.42
C TRP A 6 4.10 11.04 -11.01
N VAL A 7 3.25 11.90 -10.44
CA VAL A 7 2.62 11.67 -9.12
C VAL A 7 1.81 10.39 -9.14
N TRP A 8 1.11 10.16 -10.25
CA TRP A 8 0.38 8.94 -10.52
C TRP A 8 1.21 7.67 -10.41
N TRP A 9 2.33 7.65 -11.13
CA TRP A 9 3.25 6.51 -11.10
C TRP A 9 3.89 6.34 -9.73
N ALA A 10 4.18 7.45 -9.03
CA ALA A 10 4.70 7.40 -7.67
C ALA A 10 3.71 6.79 -6.67
N ILE A 11 2.42 7.15 -6.74
CA ILE A 11 1.40 6.58 -5.83
C ILE A 11 1.18 5.10 -6.14
N LEU A 12 1.06 4.72 -7.42
CA LEU A 12 0.91 3.31 -7.80
C LEU A 12 2.14 2.47 -7.43
N GLY A 13 3.34 2.98 -7.69
CA GLY A 13 4.59 2.32 -7.33
C GLY A 13 4.76 2.19 -5.82
N GLY A 14 4.49 3.26 -5.07
CA GLY A 14 4.52 3.25 -3.60
C GLY A 14 3.48 2.31 -3.01
N ALA A 15 2.27 2.26 -3.56
CA ALA A 15 1.23 1.32 -3.17
C ALA A 15 1.68 -0.13 -3.37
N ALA A 16 2.17 -0.47 -4.56
CA ALA A 16 2.68 -1.81 -4.85
C ALA A 16 3.85 -2.19 -3.92
N PHE A 17 4.77 -1.26 -3.70
CA PHE A 17 5.89 -1.46 -2.77
C PHE A 17 5.41 -1.73 -1.34
N LEU A 18 4.44 -0.96 -0.83
CA LEU A 18 3.88 -1.17 0.51
C LEU A 18 3.15 -2.51 0.66
N LEU A 19 2.49 -2.99 -0.40
CA LEU A 19 1.88 -4.32 -0.40
C LEU A 19 2.93 -5.43 -0.33
N ILE A 20 3.98 -5.34 -1.15
CA ILE A 20 5.09 -6.31 -1.13
C ILE A 20 5.80 -6.28 0.23
N TRP A 21 6.06 -5.08 0.75
CA TRP A 21 6.68 -4.89 2.05
C TRP A 21 5.82 -5.45 3.19
N GLY A 22 4.52 -5.12 3.20
CA GLY A 22 3.57 -5.65 4.17
C GLY A 22 3.52 -7.18 4.14
N TRP A 23 3.52 -7.78 2.95
CA TRP A 23 3.54 -9.24 2.78
C TRP A 23 4.79 -9.85 3.40
N PHE A 24 5.95 -9.29 3.05
CA PHE A 24 7.25 -9.72 3.56
C PHE A 24 7.32 -9.62 5.10
N VAL A 25 6.89 -8.51 5.68
CA VAL A 25 6.88 -8.29 7.14
C VAL A 25 5.97 -9.30 7.84
N LEU A 26 4.77 -9.56 7.30
CA LEU A 26 3.85 -10.54 7.87
C LEU A 26 4.40 -11.97 7.77
N GLY A 27 5.29 -12.26 6.82
CA GLY A 27 5.99 -13.55 6.71
C GLY A 27 6.77 -13.94 7.96
N PHE A 28 7.38 -12.97 8.66
CA PHE A 28 8.11 -13.19 9.91
C PHE A 28 7.22 -13.72 11.05
N LEU A 29 5.89 -13.64 10.94
CA LEU A 29 4.98 -14.25 11.92
C LEU A 29 5.08 -15.79 11.96
N SER A 30 5.65 -16.40 10.92
CA SER A 30 5.90 -17.84 10.89
C SER A 30 7.17 -18.24 11.64
N GLU A 31 8.01 -17.28 12.03
CA GLU A 31 9.24 -17.57 12.76
C GLU A 31 8.97 -17.83 14.25
N PRO A 32 9.65 -18.81 14.88
CA PRO A 32 9.53 -19.07 16.31
C PRO A 32 9.94 -17.89 17.21
N SER A 33 10.75 -16.97 16.67
CA SER A 33 11.22 -15.74 17.31
C SER A 33 10.12 -14.67 17.45
N ALA A 34 9.02 -14.76 16.70
CA ALA A 34 7.95 -13.77 16.65
C ALA A 34 6.98 -13.91 17.83
N VAL A 35 7.47 -13.63 19.04
CA VAL A 35 6.69 -13.72 20.29
C VAL A 35 6.44 -12.36 20.93
N GLY A 36 5.39 -12.29 21.76
CA GLY A 36 5.05 -11.11 22.56
C GLY A 36 4.96 -9.82 21.74
N ARG A 37 5.68 -8.78 22.17
CA ARG A 37 5.68 -7.46 21.54
C ARG A 37 6.20 -7.47 20.10
N MET A 38 7.11 -8.38 19.77
CA MET A 38 7.63 -8.51 18.40
C MET A 38 6.53 -8.94 17.45
N ARG A 39 5.73 -9.94 17.85
CA ARG A 39 4.56 -10.39 17.07
C ARG A 39 3.59 -9.25 16.82
N THR A 40 3.28 -8.48 17.85
CA THR A 40 2.39 -7.31 17.75
C THR A 40 2.96 -6.27 16.80
N ALA A 41 4.25 -5.95 16.90
CA ALA A 41 4.90 -5.01 16.00
C ALA A 41 4.85 -5.46 14.53
N LEU A 42 5.13 -6.75 14.27
CA LEU A 42 5.05 -7.34 12.93
C LEU A 42 3.64 -7.24 12.34
N VAL A 43 2.60 -7.51 13.14
CA VAL A 43 1.21 -7.36 12.69
C VAL A 43 0.89 -5.90 12.39
N PHE A 44 1.22 -4.96 13.29
CA PHE A 44 0.92 -3.54 13.07
C PHE A 44 1.64 -2.97 11.85
N ILE A 45 2.94 -3.26 11.70
CA ILE A 45 3.74 -2.77 10.58
C ILE A 45 3.29 -3.43 9.27
N GLY A 46 3.16 -4.75 9.28
CA GLY A 46 2.78 -5.53 8.11
C GLY A 46 1.36 -5.21 7.62
N ALA A 47 0.37 -5.33 8.50
CA ALA A 47 -1.02 -5.03 8.17
C ALA A 47 -1.23 -3.53 7.89
N GLY A 48 -0.55 -2.64 8.62
CA GLY A 48 -0.59 -1.20 8.36
C GLY A 48 -0.05 -0.86 6.97
N SER A 49 1.07 -1.46 6.57
CA SER A 49 1.62 -1.30 5.20
C SER A 49 0.62 -1.77 4.15
N MET A 50 -0.04 -2.90 4.38
CA MET A 50 -1.08 -3.41 3.48
C MET A 50 -2.25 -2.44 3.34
N VAL A 51 -2.80 -1.94 4.45
CA VAL A 51 -3.94 -1.01 4.44
C VAL A 51 -3.59 0.26 3.67
N VAL A 52 -2.42 0.85 3.92
CA VAL A 52 -1.98 2.07 3.22
C VAL A 52 -1.72 1.80 1.75
N GLY A 53 -1.11 0.66 1.41
CA GLY A 53 -0.89 0.24 0.02
C GLY A 53 -2.21 0.07 -0.75
N ILE A 54 -3.19 -0.62 -0.17
CA ILE A 54 -4.53 -0.78 -0.77
C ILE A 54 -5.19 0.58 -0.95
N ALA A 55 -5.19 1.43 0.07
CA ALA A 55 -5.80 2.76 0.01
C ALA A 55 -5.16 3.62 -1.10
N GLY A 56 -3.83 3.63 -1.20
CA GLY A 56 -3.10 4.34 -2.25
C GLY A 56 -3.45 3.83 -3.66
N GLY A 57 -3.60 2.51 -3.81
CA GLY A 57 -4.06 1.88 -5.06
C GLY A 57 -5.50 2.26 -5.43
N VAL A 58 -6.42 2.26 -4.47
CA VAL A 58 -7.83 2.63 -4.69
C VAL A 58 -7.97 4.11 -5.05
N ILE A 59 -7.28 5.00 -4.34
CA ILE A 59 -7.25 6.43 -4.65
C ILE A 59 -6.70 6.66 -6.06
N SER A 60 -5.64 5.94 -6.41
CA SER A 60 -5.13 5.92 -7.77
C SER A 60 -6.16 5.38 -8.77
N LEU A 61 -6.90 4.33 -8.50
CA LEU A 61 -7.93 3.92 -9.47
C LEU A 61 -9.03 4.98 -9.63
N ALA A 62 -9.48 5.59 -8.53
CA ALA A 62 -10.53 6.60 -8.51
C ALA A 62 -10.17 7.84 -9.34
N PHE A 63 -8.96 8.39 -9.17
CA PHE A 63 -8.55 9.56 -9.94
C PHE A 63 -8.42 9.26 -11.46
N LEU A 64 -8.12 8.01 -11.86
CA LEU A 64 -8.00 7.61 -13.27
C LEU A 64 -9.39 7.58 -13.91
N VAL A 65 -10.35 6.99 -13.21
CA VAL A 65 -11.76 6.95 -13.62
C VAL A 65 -12.31 8.38 -13.77
N VAL A 66 -12.10 9.25 -12.78
CA VAL A 66 -12.55 10.65 -12.84
C VAL A 66 -11.93 11.38 -14.04
N ARG A 67 -10.64 11.17 -14.30
CA ARG A 67 -9.96 11.77 -15.46
C ARG A 67 -10.53 11.27 -16.79
N TYR A 68 -10.88 9.99 -16.88
CA TYR A 68 -11.46 9.41 -18.09
C TYR A 68 -12.89 9.92 -18.33
N SER A 69 -13.73 9.97 -17.29
CA SER A 69 -15.11 10.45 -17.40
C SER A 69 -15.23 11.92 -17.78
N ARG A 70 -14.26 12.77 -17.41
CA ARG A 70 -14.23 14.20 -17.79
C ARG A 70 -13.70 14.48 -19.22
N ARG A 71 -13.25 13.45 -19.93
CA ARG A 71 -12.77 13.57 -21.33
C ARG A 71 -13.83 13.21 -22.38
N LYS A 72 -14.96 12.65 -21.95
CA LYS A 72 -16.16 12.49 -22.78
C LYS A 72 -17.03 13.72 -22.66
#